data_AF-W9L6N9-F1
#
_entry.id   AF-W9L6N9-F1
#
_cell.length_a   1.000
_cell.length_b   1.000
_cell.length_c   1.000
_cell.angle_alpha   90.00
_cell.angle_beta   90.00
_cell.angle_gamma   90.00
#
_symmetry.space_group_name_H-M   'P 1'
#
loop_
_entity.id
_entity.type
_entity.pdbx_description
1 polymer ?
#
loop_
_entity_poly.entity_id
_entity_poly.type
_entity_poly.pdbx_seq_one_letter_code
_entity_poly.pdbx_strand_id
1 'polypeptide(L)'
;MAGNNVGNFTSSTEAMSTQPSALMPRYIVIHRVECPGSTPVHSRHPAISSFLDVPRLFVGDNKASPLRGRIPDENSQLLARKDPNISFIIHRTYNCLDYHNTVFEALREASVNSAPPDLSSQLCLDADNAVAEGEYMEIVSTHLNNAIEAVKEADTKQDSVDESLLLGWKREQNMMAPYLHFYHTRNLLRDHVPHLPERQSKDINLLLEYLDKEFSPDYQEAEKLFLGDGLVSRKHFHKLFGPREIIVTVEEGNHIAMVSKYPPLPGSNPIRLECEMWKFNGRFAKFKRIVTICWPKHAAEVDKVPIKSLGIFPLRFDQQLEYRLRKRGELFWQLRKPRLVLYTAPSQVLDYRMGNGRYMVDIETYRRFHRLNTIENAVTEHVDEYLPLEATESDSPPTGSFTLLLPPTTYGFGFHDKKWRWCLQI
;
A
#
# COMPACT_ATOMS: atom_id res chain seq x y z
N MET A 1 -67.92 4.39 -54.19
CA MET A 1 -67.52 3.85 -55.51
C MET A 1 -66.05 3.49 -55.39
N ALA A 2 -65.74 2.24 -55.03
CA ALA A 2 -65.43 1.13 -55.94
C ALA A 2 -64.08 1.31 -56.65
N GLY A 3 -63.10 0.41 -56.36
CA GLY A 3 -61.81 0.40 -57.08
C GLY A 3 -60.68 -0.46 -56.49
N ASN A 4 -60.92 -1.76 -56.34
CA ASN A 4 -60.00 -2.93 -56.28
C ASN A 4 -58.48 -2.85 -56.59
N ASN A 5 -57.75 -3.75 -55.86
CA ASN A 5 -56.60 -4.62 -56.27
C ASN A 5 -55.22 -3.95 -56.47
N VAL A 6 -54.03 -4.49 -56.11
CA VAL A 6 -53.44 -5.84 -55.97
C VAL A 6 -52.27 -5.72 -54.95
N GLY A 7 -52.14 -6.57 -53.94
CA GLY A 7 -51.18 -7.69 -53.89
C GLY A 7 -49.71 -7.32 -53.64
N ASN A 8 -49.17 -7.70 -52.47
CA ASN A 8 -47.97 -8.55 -52.42
C ASN A 8 -47.72 -9.08 -51.00
N PHE A 9 -47.78 -10.41 -50.90
CA PHE A 9 -47.20 -11.18 -49.81
C PHE A 9 -45.68 -11.15 -49.94
N THR A 10 -44.99 -10.70 -48.90
CA THR A 10 -43.61 -11.11 -48.63
C THR A 10 -43.47 -11.37 -47.14
N SER A 11 -43.24 -12.65 -46.85
CA SER A 11 -42.75 -13.24 -45.62
C SER A 11 -41.63 -12.41 -44.98
N SER A 12 -41.83 -12.05 -43.70
CA SER A 12 -40.73 -11.64 -42.82
C SER A 12 -40.81 -12.50 -41.57
N THR A 13 -40.07 -13.59 -41.63
CA THR A 13 -39.73 -14.51 -40.55
C THR A 13 -39.22 -13.74 -39.35
N GLU A 14 -39.83 -13.98 -38.18
CA GLU A 14 -39.33 -13.54 -36.88
C GLU A 14 -37.89 -14.01 -36.68
N ALA A 15 -36.95 -13.06 -36.71
CA ALA A 15 -35.63 -13.27 -36.17
C ALA A 15 -35.71 -12.94 -34.67
N MET A 16 -35.89 -13.98 -33.84
CA MET A 16 -35.60 -13.92 -32.42
C MET A 16 -34.13 -13.47 -32.24
N SER A 17 -33.96 -12.20 -31.85
CA SER A 17 -32.69 -11.68 -31.39
C SER A 17 -32.43 -12.23 -29.99
N THR A 18 -31.79 -13.39 -29.91
CA THR A 18 -31.13 -13.83 -28.68
C THR A 18 -29.91 -12.95 -28.47
N GLN A 19 -30.05 -11.91 -27.64
CA GLN A 19 -28.90 -11.29 -27.01
C GLN A 19 -28.11 -12.38 -26.27
N PRO A 20 -26.78 -12.48 -26.45
CA PRO A 20 -25.98 -13.36 -25.62
C PRO A 20 -26.09 -12.88 -24.18
N SER A 21 -26.50 -13.74 -23.26
CA SER A 21 -26.40 -13.47 -21.83
C SER A 21 -24.98 -13.01 -21.52
N ALA A 22 -24.81 -11.81 -20.95
CA ALA A 22 -23.49 -11.31 -20.57
C ALA A 22 -22.82 -12.33 -19.63
N LEU A 23 -21.81 -13.03 -20.13
CA LEU A 23 -21.09 -14.07 -19.40
C LEU A 23 -20.49 -13.48 -18.11
N MET A 24 -20.56 -14.25 -17.02
CA MET A 24 -20.08 -13.82 -15.71
C MET A 24 -18.56 -13.60 -15.72
N PRO A 25 -18.05 -12.54 -15.07
CA PRO A 25 -16.60 -12.38 -14.88
C PRO A 25 -16.02 -13.55 -14.10
N ARG A 26 -14.80 -13.93 -14.44
CA ARG A 26 -14.02 -14.95 -13.73
C ARG A 26 -12.55 -14.58 -13.64
N TYR A 27 -11.82 -15.21 -12.73
CA TYR A 27 -10.36 -15.14 -12.67
C TYR A 27 -9.77 -16.51 -13.01
N ILE A 28 -8.47 -16.54 -13.30
CA ILE A 28 -7.72 -17.79 -13.44
C ILE A 28 -6.48 -17.76 -12.55
N VAL A 29 -6.04 -18.94 -12.09
CA VAL A 29 -4.82 -19.11 -11.31
C VAL A 29 -3.82 -19.89 -12.16
N ILE A 30 -2.59 -19.40 -12.18
CA ILE A 30 -1.50 -19.96 -12.96
C ILE A 30 -0.34 -20.21 -12.02
N HIS A 31 0.13 -21.45 -12.03
CA HIS A 31 1.18 -21.93 -11.16
C HIS A 31 2.51 -21.92 -11.92
N ARG A 32 3.43 -21.07 -11.49
CA ARG A 32 4.75 -20.88 -12.10
C ARG A 32 5.81 -21.55 -11.24
N VAL A 33 6.46 -22.57 -11.78
CA VAL A 33 7.59 -23.24 -11.16
C VAL A 33 8.87 -22.60 -11.69
N GLU A 34 9.68 -22.07 -10.78
CA GLU A 34 11.01 -21.55 -11.05
C GLU A 34 12.06 -22.54 -10.57
N CYS A 35 13.03 -22.85 -11.42
CA CYS A 35 14.12 -23.73 -11.09
C CYS A 35 15.45 -23.06 -11.47
N PRO A 36 16.34 -22.77 -10.50
CA PRO A 36 17.56 -22.02 -10.80
C PRO A 36 18.62 -22.86 -11.54
N GLY A 37 18.39 -24.17 -11.70
CA GLY A 37 19.31 -25.09 -12.40
C GLY A 37 20.70 -25.20 -11.76
N SER A 38 20.86 -24.70 -10.53
CA SER A 38 22.17 -24.49 -9.90
C SER A 38 22.84 -25.77 -9.40
N THR A 39 22.12 -26.90 -9.38
CA THR A 39 22.65 -28.20 -8.96
C THR A 39 22.65 -29.19 -10.12
N PRO A 40 23.55 -30.19 -10.15
CA PRO A 40 23.61 -31.16 -11.24
C PRO A 40 22.28 -31.86 -11.53
N VAL A 41 21.49 -32.16 -10.50
CA VAL A 41 20.20 -32.85 -10.63
C VAL A 41 19.07 -31.94 -11.15
N HIS A 42 19.19 -30.63 -10.99
CA HIS A 42 18.24 -29.64 -11.51
C HIS A 42 18.72 -28.95 -12.81
N SER A 43 19.96 -29.20 -13.25
CA SER A 43 20.58 -28.53 -14.41
C SER A 43 19.82 -28.69 -15.73
N ARG A 44 18.97 -29.72 -15.84
CA ARG A 44 18.15 -30.03 -17.03
C ARG A 44 16.72 -29.52 -16.92
N HIS A 45 16.35 -28.93 -15.77
CA HIS A 45 15.00 -28.39 -15.59
C HIS A 45 14.88 -27.08 -16.37
N PRO A 46 13.71 -26.80 -16.98
CA PRO A 46 13.44 -25.46 -17.50
C PRO A 46 13.54 -24.42 -16.39
N ALA A 47 14.07 -23.23 -16.71
CA ALA A 47 14.20 -22.15 -15.73
C ALA A 47 12.83 -21.72 -15.18
N ILE A 48 11.81 -21.70 -16.03
CA ILE A 48 10.42 -21.39 -15.68
C ILE A 48 9.49 -22.37 -16.41
N SER A 49 8.50 -22.90 -15.71
CA SER A 49 7.40 -23.70 -16.29
C SER A 49 6.07 -23.26 -15.69
N SER A 50 5.00 -23.23 -16.49
CA SER A 50 3.66 -22.78 -16.05
C SER A 50 2.63 -23.90 -16.17
N PHE A 51 1.71 -23.97 -15.21
CA PHE A 51 0.67 -25.00 -15.11
C PHE A 51 -0.65 -24.41 -14.63
N LEU A 52 -1.76 -25.09 -14.95
CA LEU A 52 -3.12 -24.75 -14.49
C LEU A 52 -3.52 -25.45 -13.19
N ASP A 53 -2.73 -26.42 -12.75
CA ASP A 53 -2.90 -27.14 -11.49
C ASP A 53 -1.69 -26.96 -10.57
N VAL A 54 -1.91 -27.19 -9.27
CA VAL A 54 -0.87 -27.00 -8.25
C VAL A 54 0.27 -27.99 -8.46
N PRO A 55 1.53 -27.54 -8.56
CA PRO A 55 2.64 -28.42 -8.85
C PRO A 55 3.00 -29.28 -7.64
N ARG A 56 3.48 -30.50 -7.91
CA ARG A 56 4.02 -31.44 -6.91
C ARG A 56 4.94 -32.46 -7.56
N LEU A 57 5.52 -33.34 -6.74
CA LEU A 57 6.17 -34.56 -7.22
C LEU A 57 5.20 -35.73 -7.18
N PHE A 58 5.31 -36.61 -8.16
CA PHE A 58 4.42 -37.76 -8.34
C PHE A 58 5.12 -39.07 -7.97
N VAL A 59 4.33 -40.11 -7.77
CA VAL A 59 4.85 -41.48 -7.59
C VAL A 59 5.87 -41.84 -8.69
N GLY A 60 7.01 -42.40 -8.28
CA GLY A 60 8.14 -42.73 -9.14
C GLY A 60 9.14 -41.59 -9.39
N ASP A 61 8.80 -40.34 -9.02
CA ASP A 61 9.72 -39.22 -9.15
C ASP A 61 10.90 -39.32 -8.16
N ASN A 62 12.03 -38.74 -8.53
CA ASN A 62 13.24 -38.69 -7.70
C ASN A 62 13.80 -37.26 -7.64
N LYS A 63 14.97 -37.09 -7.00
CA LYS A 63 15.62 -35.78 -6.86
C LYS A 63 15.90 -35.04 -8.18
N ALA A 64 15.98 -35.75 -9.31
CA ALA A 64 16.20 -35.19 -10.63
C ALA A 64 14.90 -34.95 -11.42
N SER A 65 13.74 -35.43 -10.94
CA SER A 65 12.44 -35.12 -11.57
C SER A 65 12.10 -33.64 -11.40
N PRO A 66 11.49 -32.97 -12.39
CA PRO A 66 11.04 -31.59 -12.23
C PRO A 66 9.75 -31.52 -11.43
N LEU A 67 9.67 -30.53 -10.53
CA LEU A 67 8.43 -30.07 -9.93
C LEU A 67 7.49 -29.59 -11.05
N ARG A 68 6.28 -30.17 -11.14
CA ARG A 68 5.36 -29.89 -12.25
C ARG A 68 3.89 -30.06 -11.87
N GLY A 69 3.02 -29.38 -12.59
CA GLY A 69 1.60 -29.74 -12.69
C GLY A 69 1.36 -30.79 -13.78
N ARG A 70 0.16 -31.34 -13.84
CA ARG A 70 -0.30 -32.25 -14.91
C ARG A 70 -0.83 -31.51 -16.13
N ILE A 71 -1.25 -30.27 -15.97
CA ILE A 71 -1.88 -29.46 -17.02
C ILE A 71 -0.93 -28.31 -17.38
N PRO A 72 -0.04 -28.49 -18.37
CA PRO A 72 0.88 -27.43 -18.78
C PRO A 72 0.12 -26.25 -19.39
N ASP A 73 0.61 -25.06 -19.10
CA ASP A 73 0.13 -23.81 -19.70
C ASP A 73 0.96 -23.47 -20.94
N GLU A 74 0.59 -24.01 -22.10
CA GLU A 74 1.29 -23.73 -23.36
C GLU A 74 0.84 -22.41 -24.02
N ASN A 75 -0.39 -21.94 -23.74
CA ASN A 75 -0.98 -20.74 -24.35
C ASN A 75 -2.12 -20.10 -23.54
N SER A 76 -2.49 -20.64 -22.38
CA SER A 76 -3.67 -20.19 -21.64
C SER A 76 -3.50 -18.78 -21.09
N GLN A 77 -2.28 -18.35 -20.72
CA GLN A 77 -1.99 -16.95 -20.38
C GLN A 77 -2.33 -15.98 -21.51
N LEU A 78 -1.88 -16.27 -22.74
CA LEU A 78 -2.09 -15.41 -23.90
C LEU A 78 -3.56 -15.39 -24.34
N LEU A 79 -4.25 -16.53 -24.23
CA LEU A 79 -5.69 -16.62 -24.48
C LEU A 79 -6.47 -15.89 -23.39
N ALA A 80 -6.04 -15.97 -22.14
CA ALA A 80 -6.74 -15.35 -21.03
C ALA A 80 -6.73 -13.83 -21.11
N ARG A 81 -5.61 -13.24 -21.55
CA ARG A 81 -5.51 -11.80 -21.84
C ARG A 81 -6.44 -11.34 -22.98
N LYS A 82 -6.92 -12.26 -23.82
CA LYS A 82 -7.84 -11.97 -24.93
C LYS A 82 -9.30 -12.30 -24.59
N ASP A 83 -9.55 -13.06 -23.52
CA ASP A 83 -10.91 -13.40 -23.09
C ASP A 83 -11.54 -12.20 -22.35
N PRO A 84 -12.59 -11.57 -22.90
CA PRO A 84 -13.23 -10.42 -22.25
C PRO A 84 -13.90 -10.78 -20.91
N ASN A 85 -14.06 -12.07 -20.59
CA ASN A 85 -14.66 -12.52 -19.34
C ASN A 85 -13.65 -12.69 -18.22
N ILE A 86 -12.35 -12.70 -18.51
CA ILE A 86 -11.33 -12.82 -17.47
C ILE A 86 -11.01 -11.45 -16.90
N SER A 87 -11.25 -11.28 -15.61
CA SER A 87 -11.07 -10.00 -14.92
C SER A 87 -9.61 -9.77 -14.55
N PHE A 88 -8.99 -10.79 -13.97
CA PHE A 88 -7.60 -10.78 -13.53
C PHE A 88 -7.03 -12.20 -13.53
N ILE A 89 -5.70 -12.29 -13.52
CA ILE A 89 -4.92 -13.51 -13.48
C ILE A 89 -4.10 -13.51 -12.19
N ILE A 90 -4.13 -14.61 -11.46
CA ILE A 90 -3.29 -14.82 -10.28
C ILE A 90 -2.12 -15.70 -10.67
N HIS A 91 -0.91 -15.21 -10.46
CA HIS A 91 0.33 -15.95 -10.68
C HIS A 91 0.87 -16.37 -9.33
N ARG A 92 0.95 -17.68 -9.09
CA ARG A 92 1.57 -18.27 -7.88
C ARG A 92 2.94 -18.82 -8.25
N THR A 93 3.98 -18.38 -7.56
CA THR A 93 5.36 -18.79 -7.83
C THR A 93 5.81 -19.85 -6.84
N TYR A 94 6.50 -20.87 -7.34
CA TYR A 94 7.01 -22.02 -6.59
C TYR A 94 8.49 -22.21 -6.92
N ASN A 95 9.30 -22.47 -5.90
CA ASN A 95 10.71 -22.77 -6.08
C ASN A 95 10.92 -24.29 -6.09
N CYS A 96 11.36 -24.81 -7.24
CA CYS A 96 11.61 -26.23 -7.43
C CYS A 96 12.66 -26.78 -6.46
N LEU A 97 13.74 -26.02 -6.23
CA LEU A 97 14.85 -26.47 -5.41
C LEU A 97 14.46 -26.54 -3.93
N ASP A 98 13.80 -25.50 -3.42
CA ASP A 98 13.40 -25.44 -2.00
C ASP A 98 12.31 -26.45 -1.67
N TYR A 99 11.38 -26.68 -2.61
CA TYR A 99 10.41 -27.77 -2.50
C TYR A 99 11.10 -29.14 -2.43
N HIS A 100 12.05 -29.42 -3.34
CA HIS A 100 12.81 -30.67 -3.34
C HIS A 100 13.56 -30.88 -2.03
N ASN A 101 14.26 -29.84 -1.54
CA ASN A 101 14.96 -29.90 -0.27
C ASN A 101 13.99 -30.28 0.85
N THR A 102 12.83 -29.64 0.93
CA THR A 102 11.82 -29.93 1.96
C THR A 102 11.33 -31.38 1.92
N VAL A 103 10.92 -31.87 0.74
CA VAL A 103 10.35 -33.21 0.59
C VAL A 103 11.39 -34.30 0.86
N PHE A 104 12.58 -34.19 0.26
CA PHE A 104 13.59 -35.24 0.39
C PHE A 104 14.32 -35.22 1.74
N GLU A 105 14.37 -34.08 2.43
CA GLU A 105 14.83 -34.03 3.82
C GLU A 105 13.84 -34.71 4.75
N ALA A 106 12.53 -34.45 4.62
CA ALA A 106 11.50 -35.14 5.40
C ALA A 106 11.52 -36.67 5.17
N LEU A 107 11.72 -37.11 3.93
CA LEU A 107 11.88 -38.54 3.62
C LEU A 107 13.15 -39.14 4.23
N ARG A 108 14.26 -38.39 4.21
CA ARG A 108 15.51 -38.82 4.85
C ARG A 108 15.30 -39.01 6.34
N GLU A 109 14.69 -38.04 7.02
CA GLU A 109 14.38 -38.11 8.45
C GLU A 109 13.48 -39.29 8.80
N ALA A 110 12.45 -39.55 7.99
CA ALA A 110 11.59 -40.73 8.14
C ALA A 110 12.37 -42.05 7.94
N SER A 111 13.34 -42.06 7.01
CA SER A 111 14.14 -43.24 6.68
C SER A 111 15.20 -43.59 7.71
N VAL A 112 15.72 -42.65 8.53
CA VAL A 112 16.75 -42.94 9.58
C VAL A 112 16.28 -44.01 10.58
N ASN A 113 14.96 -44.24 10.69
CA ASN A 113 14.38 -45.33 11.49
C ASN A 113 14.39 -46.70 10.78
N SER A 114 15.02 -46.82 9.61
CA SER A 114 15.19 -48.04 8.81
C SER A 114 16.51 -48.00 8.01
N ALA A 115 16.95 -49.12 7.45
CA ALA A 115 18.28 -49.34 6.86
C ALA A 115 18.70 -48.29 5.77
N PRO A 116 20.01 -48.18 5.41
CA PRO A 116 20.57 -46.95 4.85
C PRO A 116 19.96 -46.56 3.48
N PRO A 117 19.74 -45.26 3.24
CA PRO A 117 19.05 -44.79 2.05
C PRO A 117 19.93 -44.89 0.81
N ASP A 118 19.45 -45.65 -0.16
CA ASP A 118 20.03 -45.68 -1.50
C ASP A 118 19.74 -44.34 -2.21
N LEU A 119 20.74 -43.80 -2.91
CA LEU A 119 20.63 -42.53 -3.66
C LEU A 119 19.60 -42.59 -4.82
N SER A 120 18.98 -43.75 -5.03
CA SER A 120 17.97 -44.09 -6.02
C SER A 120 16.52 -43.93 -5.52
N SER A 121 16.30 -43.38 -4.33
CA SER A 121 14.99 -43.28 -3.67
C SER A 121 13.96 -42.50 -4.50
N GLN A 122 13.19 -43.26 -5.28
CA GLN A 122 11.98 -42.82 -5.93
C GLN A 122 10.86 -42.68 -4.91
N LEU A 123 9.96 -41.73 -5.13
CA LEU A 123 8.77 -41.57 -4.34
C LEU A 123 7.85 -42.78 -4.48
N CYS A 124 7.44 -43.35 -3.36
CA CYS A 124 6.48 -44.46 -3.34
C CYS A 124 5.03 -43.99 -3.50
N LEU A 125 4.77 -42.70 -3.27
CA LEU A 125 3.46 -42.04 -3.36
C LEU A 125 3.63 -40.62 -3.91
N ASP A 126 2.55 -40.02 -4.39
CA ASP A 126 2.54 -38.58 -4.71
C ASP A 126 2.91 -37.78 -3.46
N ALA A 127 3.79 -36.78 -3.63
CA ALA A 127 4.10 -35.83 -2.56
C ALA A 127 2.94 -34.84 -2.36
N ASP A 128 2.94 -34.14 -1.23
CA ASP A 128 1.97 -33.08 -0.97
C ASP A 128 2.07 -31.95 -2.01
N ASN A 129 1.00 -31.18 -2.18
CA ASN A 129 1.03 -30.03 -3.06
C ASN A 129 2.10 -29.02 -2.61
N ALA A 130 2.82 -28.43 -3.56
CA ALA A 130 3.76 -27.37 -3.24
C ALA A 130 3.05 -26.16 -2.64
N VAL A 131 3.73 -25.50 -1.70
CA VAL A 131 3.30 -24.22 -1.13
C VAL A 131 3.91 -23.10 -1.96
N ALA A 132 3.09 -22.12 -2.36
CA ALA A 132 3.57 -20.99 -3.15
C ALA A 132 4.43 -20.06 -2.27
N GLU A 133 5.57 -19.62 -2.78
CA GLU A 133 6.45 -18.66 -2.10
C GLU A 133 5.96 -17.22 -2.25
N GLY A 134 5.29 -16.94 -3.36
CA GLY A 134 4.77 -15.64 -3.69
C GLY A 134 3.55 -15.73 -4.58
N GLU A 135 2.76 -14.66 -4.56
CA GLU A 135 1.58 -14.52 -5.40
C GLU A 135 1.51 -13.09 -5.95
N TYR A 136 1.18 -12.98 -7.23
CA TYR A 136 1.07 -11.72 -7.97
C TYR A 136 -0.23 -11.67 -8.77
N MET A 137 -0.94 -10.54 -8.74
CA MET A 137 -2.17 -10.33 -9.50
C MET A 137 -1.94 -9.46 -10.74
N GLU A 138 -2.46 -9.90 -11.87
CA GLU A 138 -2.45 -9.13 -13.11
C GLU A 138 -3.89 -8.80 -13.50
N ILE A 139 -4.27 -7.52 -13.45
CA ILE A 139 -5.59 -7.08 -13.92
C ILE A 139 -5.56 -6.93 -15.43
N VAL A 140 -6.37 -7.74 -16.12
CA VAL A 140 -6.45 -7.76 -17.60
C VAL A 140 -7.75 -7.16 -18.13
N SER A 141 -8.81 -7.13 -17.32
CA SER A 141 -10.10 -6.54 -17.72
C SER A 141 -10.07 -5.01 -17.66
N THR A 142 -10.47 -4.40 -18.77
CA THR A 142 -10.71 -2.97 -18.87
C THR A 142 -11.90 -2.53 -18.01
N HIS A 143 -12.91 -3.40 -17.85
CA HIS A 143 -14.07 -3.10 -17.00
C HIS A 143 -13.68 -3.00 -15.53
N LEU A 144 -12.89 -3.95 -15.01
CA LEU A 144 -12.37 -3.90 -13.64
C LEU A 144 -11.48 -2.67 -13.42
N ASN A 145 -10.60 -2.38 -14.39
CA ASN A 145 -9.73 -1.20 -14.35
C ASN A 145 -10.55 0.09 -14.25
N ASN A 146 -11.51 0.27 -15.16
CA ASN A 146 -12.39 1.44 -15.18
C ASN A 146 -13.26 1.53 -13.92
N ALA A 147 -13.67 0.40 -13.35
CA ALA A 147 -14.43 0.37 -12.12
C ALA A 147 -13.62 0.94 -10.95
N ILE A 148 -12.36 0.49 -10.77
CA ILE A 148 -11.48 1.00 -9.69
C ILE A 148 -11.14 2.47 -9.93
N GLU A 149 -10.92 2.90 -11.18
CA GLU A 149 -10.71 4.32 -11.51
C GLU A 149 -11.94 5.18 -11.19
N ALA A 150 -13.16 4.70 -11.47
CA ALA A 150 -14.39 5.40 -11.11
C ALA A 150 -14.54 5.56 -9.59
N VAL A 151 -14.17 4.53 -8.81
CA VAL A 151 -14.15 4.64 -7.33
C VAL A 151 -13.09 5.63 -6.87
N LYS A 152 -11.91 5.64 -7.48
CA LYS A 152 -10.84 6.61 -7.17
C LYS A 152 -11.29 8.05 -7.43
N GLU A 153 -11.98 8.29 -8.55
CA GLU A 153 -12.53 9.61 -8.88
C GLU A 153 -13.60 10.04 -7.88
N ALA A 154 -14.50 9.13 -7.50
CA ALA A 154 -15.55 9.40 -6.51
C ALA A 154 -15.00 9.67 -5.10
N ASP A 155 -13.91 9.01 -4.71
CA ASP A 155 -13.22 9.20 -3.43
C ASP A 155 -12.43 10.53 -3.36
N THR A 156 -12.08 11.11 -4.50
CA THR A 156 -11.31 12.35 -4.57
C THR A 156 -12.18 13.56 -4.22
N LYS A 157 -11.92 14.19 -3.06
CA LYS A 157 -12.65 15.37 -2.59
C LYS A 157 -12.05 16.65 -3.18
N GLN A 158 -12.86 17.45 -3.89
CA GLN A 158 -12.40 18.68 -4.56
C GLN A 158 -11.88 19.77 -3.61
N ASP A 159 -12.40 19.85 -2.38
CA ASP A 159 -12.05 20.90 -1.40
C ASP A 159 -11.01 20.47 -0.34
N SER A 160 -10.39 19.29 -0.52
CA SER A 160 -9.41 18.74 0.41
C SER A 160 -8.03 18.66 -0.22
N VAL A 161 -6.98 18.79 0.60
CA VAL A 161 -5.61 18.43 0.17
C VAL A 161 -5.37 16.92 0.20
N ASP A 162 -6.35 16.15 0.67
CA ASP A 162 -6.27 14.70 0.75
C ASP A 162 -6.53 14.08 -0.62
N GLU A 163 -5.53 13.39 -1.15
CA GLU A 163 -5.65 12.57 -2.35
C GLU A 163 -6.37 11.25 -2.03
N SER A 164 -6.97 10.63 -3.05
CA SER A 164 -7.70 9.36 -2.92
C SER A 164 -6.84 8.24 -2.31
N LEU A 165 -7.47 7.37 -1.53
CA LEU A 165 -6.85 6.14 -1.01
C LEU A 165 -6.42 5.18 -2.12
N LEU A 166 -7.10 5.24 -3.28
CA LEU A 166 -6.79 4.45 -4.47
C LEU A 166 -5.70 5.07 -5.33
N LEU A 167 -5.04 6.16 -4.89
CA LEU A 167 -3.93 6.72 -5.65
C LEU A 167 -2.80 5.71 -5.84
N GLY A 168 -2.38 5.54 -7.09
CA GLY A 168 -1.30 4.62 -7.46
C GLY A 168 -1.62 3.15 -7.21
N TRP A 169 -2.91 2.77 -7.11
CA TRP A 169 -3.33 1.39 -6.90
C TRP A 169 -2.70 0.40 -7.90
N LYS A 170 -2.43 0.82 -9.15
CA LYS A 170 -1.81 0.03 -10.23
C LYS A 170 -0.32 -0.30 -10.06
N ARG A 171 0.36 0.21 -9.03
CA ARG A 171 1.79 -0.08 -8.83
C ARG A 171 1.99 -1.59 -8.68
N GLU A 172 3.03 -2.13 -9.29
CA GLU A 172 3.36 -3.57 -9.23
C GLU A 172 3.43 -4.10 -7.79
N GLN A 173 3.89 -3.26 -6.85
CA GLN A 173 3.99 -3.61 -5.44
C GLN A 173 2.64 -3.86 -4.76
N ASN A 174 1.58 -3.20 -5.24
CA ASN A 174 0.22 -3.38 -4.72
C ASN A 174 -0.43 -4.66 -5.24
N MET A 175 0.12 -5.22 -6.31
CA MET A 175 -0.31 -6.47 -6.93
C MET A 175 0.39 -7.69 -6.35
N MET A 176 1.28 -7.52 -5.36
CA MET A 176 1.89 -8.63 -4.64
C MET A 176 1.06 -9.00 -3.41
N ALA A 177 0.86 -10.30 -3.17
CA ALA A 177 0.26 -10.79 -1.94
C ALA A 177 1.07 -10.31 -0.71
N PRO A 178 0.41 -9.93 0.40
CA PRO A 178 -1.01 -10.08 0.67
C PRO A 178 -1.80 -8.82 0.29
N TYR A 179 -1.55 -8.24 -0.89
CA TYR A 179 -2.34 -7.19 -1.52
C TYR A 179 -2.62 -5.99 -0.61
N LEU A 180 -1.57 -5.46 0.04
CA LEU A 180 -1.70 -4.47 1.11
C LEU A 180 -2.56 -3.26 0.72
N HIS A 181 -2.46 -2.78 -0.51
CA HIS A 181 -3.30 -1.68 -0.98
C HIS A 181 -4.79 -2.06 -0.93
N PHE A 182 -5.16 -3.21 -1.49
CA PHE A 182 -6.54 -3.70 -1.49
C PHE A 182 -7.01 -4.13 -0.10
N TYR A 183 -6.11 -4.62 0.76
CA TYR A 183 -6.43 -4.85 2.18
C TYR A 183 -6.96 -3.56 2.83
N HIS A 184 -6.32 -2.42 2.60
CA HIS A 184 -6.75 -1.14 3.16
C HIS A 184 -7.97 -0.53 2.45
N THR A 185 -8.15 -0.76 1.14
CA THR A 185 -9.21 -0.12 0.34
C THR A 185 -10.43 -1.02 0.06
N ARG A 186 -10.44 -2.27 0.52
CA ARG A 186 -11.55 -3.23 0.27
C ARG A 186 -12.92 -2.72 0.70
N ASN A 187 -13.00 -2.03 1.83
CA ASN A 187 -14.27 -1.48 2.30
C ASN A 187 -14.73 -0.32 1.41
N LEU A 188 -13.81 0.57 1.03
CA LEU A 188 -14.08 1.65 0.06
C LEU A 188 -14.62 1.09 -1.26
N LEU A 189 -14.00 0.03 -1.79
CA LEU A 189 -14.48 -0.64 -3.00
C LEU A 189 -15.88 -1.21 -2.79
N ARG A 190 -16.11 -1.94 -1.69
CA ARG A 190 -17.39 -2.58 -1.36
C ARG A 190 -18.53 -1.56 -1.26
N ASP A 191 -18.28 -0.41 -0.64
CA ASP A 191 -19.27 0.67 -0.46
C ASP A 191 -19.68 1.31 -1.80
N HIS A 192 -18.81 1.27 -2.82
CA HIS A 192 -19.08 1.84 -4.14
C HIS A 192 -19.70 0.85 -5.13
N VAL A 193 -19.64 -0.46 -4.88
CA VAL A 193 -20.24 -1.49 -5.75
C VAL A 193 -21.69 -1.17 -6.18
N PRO A 194 -22.60 -0.71 -5.30
CA PRO A 194 -24.00 -0.43 -5.67
C PRO A 194 -24.17 0.72 -6.67
N HIS A 195 -23.16 1.60 -6.79
CA HIS A 195 -23.21 2.80 -7.63
C HIS A 195 -22.57 2.58 -9.02
N LEU A 196 -21.99 1.40 -9.24
CA LEU A 196 -21.32 1.07 -10.49
C LEU A 196 -22.28 0.35 -11.46
N PRO A 197 -22.01 0.45 -12.78
CA PRO A 197 -22.67 -0.37 -13.79
C PRO A 197 -22.56 -1.88 -13.48
N GLU A 198 -23.58 -2.65 -13.84
CA GLU A 198 -23.70 -4.08 -13.49
C GLU A 198 -22.43 -4.88 -13.78
N ARG A 199 -21.80 -4.71 -14.95
CA ARG A 199 -20.57 -5.42 -15.29
C ARG A 199 -19.40 -5.07 -14.36
N GLN A 200 -19.23 -3.77 -14.08
CA GLN A 200 -18.17 -3.26 -13.21
C GLN A 200 -18.38 -3.70 -11.75
N SER A 201 -19.63 -3.68 -11.26
CA SER A 201 -19.98 -4.20 -9.94
C SER A 201 -19.63 -5.68 -9.81
N LYS A 202 -19.93 -6.49 -10.82
CA LYS A 202 -19.57 -7.93 -10.84
C LYS A 202 -18.05 -8.14 -10.85
N ASP A 203 -17.30 -7.32 -11.60
CA ASP A 203 -15.84 -7.39 -11.63
C ASP A 203 -15.20 -7.03 -10.27
N ILE A 204 -15.70 -5.99 -9.57
CA ILE A 204 -15.22 -5.64 -8.21
C ILE A 204 -15.60 -6.72 -7.21
N ASN A 205 -16.84 -7.24 -7.26
CA ASN A 205 -17.26 -8.31 -6.37
C ASN A 205 -16.39 -9.56 -6.53
N LEU A 206 -16.05 -9.95 -7.77
CA LEU A 206 -15.14 -11.06 -8.01
C LEU A 206 -13.77 -10.86 -7.35
N LEU A 207 -13.22 -9.64 -7.42
CA LEU A 207 -11.96 -9.29 -6.75
C LEU A 207 -12.10 -9.40 -5.22
N LEU A 208 -13.16 -8.84 -4.65
CA LEU A 208 -13.41 -8.88 -3.21
C LEU A 208 -13.65 -10.31 -2.72
N GLU A 209 -14.39 -11.13 -3.46
CA GLU A 209 -14.62 -12.55 -3.17
C GLU A 209 -13.31 -13.34 -3.16
N TYR A 210 -12.40 -13.08 -4.11
CA TYR A 210 -11.08 -13.69 -4.13
C TYR A 210 -10.28 -13.34 -2.86
N LEU A 211 -10.24 -12.06 -2.50
CA LEU A 211 -9.52 -11.57 -1.32
C LEU A 211 -10.12 -12.13 -0.02
N ASP A 212 -11.45 -12.12 0.09
CA ASP A 212 -12.17 -12.63 1.26
C ASP A 212 -12.01 -14.15 1.39
N LYS A 213 -11.91 -14.89 0.28
CA LYS A 213 -11.67 -16.34 0.31
C LYS A 213 -10.25 -16.69 0.74
N GLU A 214 -9.24 -16.06 0.16
CA GLU A 214 -7.84 -16.49 0.33
C GLU A 214 -7.15 -15.79 1.52
N PHE A 215 -7.52 -14.55 1.86
CA PHE A 215 -6.77 -13.72 2.82
C PHE A 215 -7.57 -13.27 4.05
N SER A 216 -8.90 -13.50 4.09
CA SER A 216 -9.72 -13.07 5.23
C SER A 216 -9.20 -13.53 6.61
N PRO A 217 -8.77 -14.78 6.82
CA PRO A 217 -8.21 -15.20 8.11
C PRO A 217 -6.99 -14.38 8.53
N ASP A 218 -6.08 -14.12 7.58
CA ASP A 218 -4.85 -13.35 7.80
C ASP A 218 -5.14 -11.87 8.06
N TYR A 219 -6.10 -11.29 7.34
CA TYR A 219 -6.56 -9.92 7.54
C TYR A 219 -7.27 -9.72 8.87
N GLN A 220 -8.17 -10.63 9.24
CA GLN A 220 -8.89 -10.57 10.51
C GLN A 220 -7.95 -10.73 11.71
N GLU A 221 -6.92 -11.58 11.59
CA GLU A 221 -5.89 -11.69 12.62
C GLU A 221 -5.17 -10.35 12.84
N ALA A 222 -4.79 -9.66 11.76
CA ALA A 222 -4.15 -8.35 11.84
C ALA A 222 -5.07 -7.30 12.46
N GLU A 223 -6.33 -7.22 12.01
CA GLU A 223 -7.30 -6.25 12.51
C GLU A 223 -7.63 -6.46 13.98
N LYS A 224 -7.75 -7.70 14.43
CA LYS A 224 -7.95 -8.03 15.84
C LYS A 224 -6.78 -7.53 16.69
N LEU A 225 -5.55 -7.75 16.25
CA LEU A 225 -4.37 -7.26 16.97
C LEU A 225 -4.34 -5.74 17.03
N PHE A 226 -4.62 -5.07 15.91
CA PHE A 226 -4.53 -3.61 15.83
C PHE A 226 -5.63 -2.90 16.60
N LEU A 227 -6.89 -3.30 16.38
CA LEU A 227 -8.07 -2.61 16.90
C LEU A 227 -8.54 -3.16 18.25
N GLY A 228 -8.36 -4.46 18.49
CA GLY A 228 -8.72 -5.11 19.74
C GLY A 228 -7.63 -4.94 20.81
N ASP A 229 -6.42 -5.40 20.49
CA ASP A 229 -5.34 -5.50 21.47
C ASP A 229 -4.43 -4.26 21.51
N GLY A 230 -4.45 -3.41 20.48
CA GLY A 230 -3.53 -2.29 20.33
C GLY A 230 -2.06 -2.72 20.09
N LEU A 231 -1.87 -3.95 19.59
CA LEU A 231 -0.58 -4.58 19.36
C LEU A 231 -0.33 -4.79 17.87
N VAL A 232 0.93 -4.91 17.48
CA VAL A 232 1.35 -5.36 16.15
C VAL A 232 2.30 -6.54 16.29
N SER A 233 2.16 -7.54 15.42
CA SER A 233 3.12 -8.65 15.31
C SER A 233 4.08 -8.43 14.15
N ARG A 234 5.19 -9.18 14.10
CA ARG A 234 6.11 -9.13 12.95
C ARG A 234 5.44 -9.55 11.66
N LYS A 235 4.64 -10.61 11.73
CA LYS A 235 3.85 -11.14 10.61
C LYS A 235 2.95 -10.05 9.99
N HIS A 236 2.36 -9.21 10.82
CA HIS A 236 1.39 -8.19 10.38
C HIS A 236 1.96 -6.78 10.28
N PHE A 237 3.28 -6.61 10.48
CA PHE A 237 3.91 -5.30 10.59
C PHE A 237 3.67 -4.42 9.35
N HIS A 238 3.70 -5.00 8.15
CA HIS A 238 3.43 -4.30 6.90
C HIS A 238 1.99 -3.85 6.73
N LYS A 239 1.03 -4.58 7.30
CA LYS A 239 -0.42 -4.27 7.25
C LYS A 239 -0.80 -3.08 8.14
N LEU A 240 0.11 -2.63 8.99
CA LEU A 240 -0.13 -1.48 9.86
C LEU A 240 -0.20 -0.17 9.06
N PHE A 241 0.52 -0.09 7.93
CA PHE A 241 0.73 1.13 7.15
C PHE A 241 0.00 1.06 5.79
N GLY A 242 -1.07 1.85 5.66
CA GLY A 242 -1.87 1.92 4.44
C GLY A 242 -1.48 3.01 3.45
N PRO A 243 -2.21 3.12 2.32
CA PRO A 243 -2.15 4.29 1.45
C PRO A 243 -2.68 5.53 2.16
N ARG A 244 -2.03 6.69 1.96
CA ARG A 244 -2.44 7.98 2.55
C ARG A 244 -2.57 7.95 4.08
N GLU A 245 -1.87 7.02 4.74
CA GLU A 245 -1.90 6.85 6.18
C GLU A 245 -1.07 7.95 6.84
N ILE A 246 -1.65 8.65 7.81
CA ILE A 246 -0.92 9.65 8.58
C ILE A 246 -0.09 8.90 9.62
N ILE A 247 1.22 9.01 9.52
CA ILE A 247 2.18 8.42 10.47
C ILE A 247 2.84 9.51 11.30
N VAL A 248 3.21 9.19 12.54
CA VAL A 248 3.91 10.11 13.44
C VAL A 248 5.24 9.53 13.86
N THR A 249 6.23 10.40 13.95
CA THR A 249 7.55 10.15 14.55
C THR A 249 7.86 11.26 15.56
N VAL A 250 8.89 11.04 16.39
CA VAL A 250 9.44 12.08 17.28
C VAL A 250 10.84 12.47 16.80
N GLU A 251 11.02 13.75 16.48
CA GLU A 251 12.32 14.32 16.11
C GLU A 251 12.61 15.52 17.01
N GLU A 252 13.80 15.55 17.61
CA GLU A 252 14.21 16.61 18.55
C GLU A 252 13.17 16.88 19.67
N GLY A 253 12.49 15.82 20.13
CA GLY A 253 11.45 15.91 21.16
C GLY A 253 10.08 16.40 20.65
N ASN A 254 9.91 16.62 19.35
CA ASN A 254 8.67 17.08 18.74
C ASN A 254 8.01 15.99 17.91
N HIS A 255 6.69 15.87 18.04
CA HIS A 255 5.90 14.98 17.18
C HIS A 255 5.79 15.56 15.77
N ILE A 256 6.19 14.82 14.77
CA ILE A 256 6.09 15.19 13.36
C ILE A 256 5.18 14.18 12.67
N ALA A 257 4.12 14.68 12.04
CA ALA A 257 3.24 13.87 11.23
C ALA A 257 3.59 14.00 9.75
N MET A 258 3.45 12.87 9.05
CA MET A 258 3.69 12.73 7.62
C MET A 258 2.57 11.88 7.06
N VAL A 259 2.25 12.01 5.77
CA VAL A 259 1.30 11.13 5.10
C VAL A 259 2.04 10.16 4.19
N SER A 260 1.80 8.85 4.32
CA SER A 260 2.37 7.87 3.39
C SER A 260 1.74 8.04 2.02
N LYS A 261 2.55 7.98 0.96
CA LYS A 261 2.01 8.04 -0.41
C LYS A 261 1.33 6.73 -0.78
N TYR A 262 1.94 5.61 -0.38
CA TYR A 262 1.54 4.25 -0.72
C TYR A 262 1.83 3.29 0.44
N PRO A 263 1.20 2.10 0.48
CA PRO A 263 1.59 1.04 1.41
C PRO A 263 3.03 0.55 1.14
N PRO A 264 3.65 -0.12 2.13
CA PRO A 264 5.01 -0.65 1.97
C PRO A 264 5.06 -1.84 1.01
N LEU A 265 6.26 -2.19 0.57
CA LEU A 265 6.51 -3.44 -0.15
C LEU A 265 6.26 -4.63 0.81
N PRO A 266 5.38 -5.59 0.47
CA PRO A 266 5.17 -6.79 1.28
C PRO A 266 6.48 -7.52 1.59
N GLY A 267 6.66 -7.98 2.83
CA GLY A 267 7.85 -8.73 3.25
C GLY A 267 9.14 -7.91 3.35
N SER A 268 9.15 -6.62 2.99
CA SER A 268 10.35 -5.77 3.08
C SER A 268 10.77 -5.51 4.53
N ASN A 269 12.02 -5.82 4.88
CA ASN A 269 12.57 -5.48 6.20
C ASN A 269 13.96 -4.86 6.01
N PRO A 270 14.18 -3.58 6.40
CA PRO A 270 13.21 -2.68 7.04
C PRO A 270 12.12 -2.18 6.10
N ILE A 271 10.98 -1.78 6.67
CA ILE A 271 9.90 -1.13 5.93
C ILE A 271 10.40 0.23 5.43
N ARG A 272 10.17 0.52 4.15
CA ARG A 272 10.47 1.83 3.55
C ARG A 272 9.18 2.46 3.04
N LEU A 273 8.85 3.64 3.54
CA LEU A 273 7.68 4.41 3.10
C LEU A 273 8.12 5.72 2.47
N GLU A 274 7.60 6.00 1.28
CA GLU A 274 7.62 7.34 0.69
C GLU A 274 6.50 8.15 1.36
N CYS A 275 6.86 9.24 2.03
CA CYS A 275 5.93 10.08 2.76
C CYS A 275 6.00 11.52 2.29
N GLU A 276 4.91 12.24 2.48
CA GLU A 276 4.79 13.65 2.16
C GLU A 276 4.58 14.45 3.46
N MET A 277 5.18 15.63 3.53
CA MET A 277 5.01 16.57 4.63
C MET A 277 5.00 18.00 4.12
N TRP A 278 4.41 18.91 4.89
CA TRP A 278 4.43 20.33 4.56
C TRP A 278 5.58 21.02 5.27
N LYS A 279 6.32 21.85 4.53
CA LYS A 279 7.19 22.87 5.10
C LYS A 279 6.63 24.24 4.80
N PHE A 280 6.93 25.19 5.69
CA PHE A 280 6.60 26.58 5.51
C PHE A 280 7.87 27.40 5.68
N ASN A 281 8.34 27.95 4.57
CA ASN A 281 9.39 28.94 4.59
C ASN A 281 8.87 30.32 4.20
N GLY A 282 7.55 30.53 4.13
CA GLY A 282 6.86 31.74 3.65
C GLY A 282 5.89 31.46 2.51
N ARG A 283 5.98 30.25 1.93
CA ARG A 283 4.90 29.60 1.18
C ARG A 283 4.84 28.14 1.64
N PHE A 284 3.65 27.56 1.69
CA PHE A 284 3.51 26.13 2.00
C PHE A 284 3.95 25.30 0.79
N ALA A 285 4.90 24.42 1.02
CA ALA A 285 5.45 23.51 0.01
C ALA A 285 5.43 22.08 0.55
N LYS A 286 4.97 21.15 -0.29
CA LYS A 286 4.94 19.72 -0.04
C LYS A 286 6.30 19.12 -0.40
N PHE A 287 6.86 18.34 0.51
CA PHE A 287 8.14 17.66 0.36
C PHE A 287 7.98 16.16 0.54
N LYS A 288 8.65 15.40 -0.32
CA LYS A 288 8.84 13.96 -0.15
C LYS A 288 9.96 13.65 0.81
N ARG A 289 9.75 12.61 1.59
CA ARG A 289 10.75 12.01 2.47
C ARG A 289 10.56 10.50 2.49
N ILE A 290 11.65 9.76 2.31
CA ILE A 290 11.65 8.32 2.54
C ILE A 290 11.95 8.07 4.01
N VAL A 291 11.07 7.36 4.69
CA VAL A 291 11.27 6.93 6.08
C VAL A 291 11.49 5.43 6.14
N THR A 292 12.42 5.03 7.00
CA THR A 292 12.77 3.64 7.23
C THR A 292 12.26 3.23 8.62
N ILE A 293 11.39 2.23 8.66
CA ILE A 293 10.77 1.73 9.87
C ILE A 293 11.30 0.34 10.15
N CYS A 294 12.04 0.20 11.24
CA CYS A 294 12.58 -1.06 11.71
C CYS A 294 11.72 -1.63 12.83
N TRP A 295 11.71 -2.96 12.96
CA TRP A 295 11.20 -3.58 14.18
C TRP A 295 11.97 -3.06 15.41
N PRO A 296 11.31 -2.77 16.55
CA PRO A 296 11.98 -2.19 17.70
C PRO A 296 13.10 -3.09 18.24
N LYS A 297 14.30 -2.53 18.41
CA LYS A 297 15.48 -3.28 18.90
C LYS A 297 15.27 -3.89 20.29
N HIS A 298 14.55 -3.18 21.17
CA HIS A 298 14.23 -3.67 22.52
C HIS A 298 13.26 -4.86 22.51
N ALA A 299 12.61 -5.13 21.37
CA ALA A 299 11.70 -6.25 21.16
C ALA A 299 12.22 -7.21 20.09
N ALA A 300 13.55 -7.29 19.92
CA ALA A 300 14.20 -8.15 18.93
C ALA A 300 13.94 -9.66 19.15
N GLU A 301 13.44 -10.06 20.32
CA GLU A 301 13.05 -11.44 20.62
C GLU A 301 11.52 -11.62 20.77
N VAL A 302 10.77 -10.51 20.82
CA VAL A 302 9.32 -10.54 21.00
C VAL A 302 8.64 -10.42 19.63
N ASP A 303 7.65 -11.27 19.38
CA ASP A 303 6.89 -11.26 18.14
C ASP A 303 5.85 -10.13 18.11
N LYS A 304 5.34 -9.70 19.27
CA LYS A 304 4.26 -8.69 19.39
C LYS A 304 4.69 -7.52 20.27
N VAL A 305 4.35 -6.30 19.84
CA VAL A 305 4.63 -5.06 20.60
C VAL A 305 3.44 -4.11 20.54
N PRO A 306 3.26 -3.23 21.54
CA PRO A 306 2.31 -2.14 21.45
C PRO A 306 2.58 -1.24 20.24
N ILE A 307 1.54 -0.87 19.49
CA ILE A 307 1.70 0.01 18.31
C ILE A 307 2.32 1.36 18.71
N LYS A 308 1.93 1.91 19.87
CA LYS A 308 2.44 3.18 20.38
C LYS A 308 3.89 3.14 20.85
N SER A 309 4.48 1.96 21.06
CA SER A 309 5.90 1.85 21.42
C SER A 309 6.83 1.80 20.21
N LEU A 310 6.28 1.79 18.99
CA LEU A 310 7.06 1.94 17.77
C LEU A 310 7.61 3.36 17.66
N GLY A 311 8.82 3.52 17.11
CA GLY A 311 9.38 4.85 16.83
C GLY A 311 8.60 5.63 15.78
N ILE A 312 7.93 4.93 14.86
CA ILE A 312 7.03 5.48 13.85
C ILE A 312 5.77 4.62 13.81
N PHE A 313 4.60 5.23 13.97
CA PHE A 313 3.32 4.52 13.98
C PHE A 313 2.18 5.35 13.36
N PRO A 314 1.08 4.71 12.93
CA PRO A 314 -0.07 5.43 12.39
C PRO A 314 -0.82 6.25 13.45
N LEU A 315 -1.11 7.50 13.13
CA LEU A 315 -1.74 8.47 14.03
C LEU A 315 -3.11 8.02 14.54
N ARG A 316 -3.86 7.23 13.75
CA ARG A 316 -5.19 6.73 14.10
C ARG A 316 -5.24 5.94 15.41
N PHE A 317 -4.09 5.46 15.90
CA PHE A 317 -4.00 4.77 17.19
C PHE A 317 -3.80 5.71 18.39
N ASP A 318 -3.61 7.02 18.17
CA ASP A 318 -3.45 8.03 19.23
C ASP A 318 -4.29 9.30 18.97
N GLN A 319 -5.55 9.26 19.39
CA GLN A 319 -6.49 10.38 19.26
C GLN A 319 -6.07 11.63 20.06
N GLN A 320 -5.41 11.45 21.22
CA GLN A 320 -4.92 12.58 22.01
C GLN A 320 -3.79 13.31 21.30
N LEU A 321 -2.89 12.54 20.67
CA LEU A 321 -1.85 13.10 19.82
C LEU A 321 -2.44 13.77 18.58
N GLU A 322 -3.45 13.18 17.94
CA GLU A 322 -4.13 13.78 16.79
C GLU A 322 -4.70 15.16 17.14
N TYR A 323 -5.44 15.25 18.25
CA TYR A 323 -5.99 16.51 18.73
C TYR A 323 -4.91 17.57 18.96
N ARG A 324 -3.79 17.19 19.59
CA ARG A 324 -2.66 18.11 19.83
C ARG A 324 -2.02 18.59 18.53
N LEU A 325 -1.81 17.69 17.57
CA LEU A 325 -1.26 18.02 16.25
C LEU A 325 -2.18 18.98 15.48
N ARG A 326 -3.50 18.72 15.52
CA ARG A 326 -4.49 19.57 14.86
C ARG A 326 -4.50 20.98 15.46
N LYS A 327 -4.49 21.09 16.79
CA LYS A 327 -4.42 22.39 17.49
C LYS A 327 -3.13 23.16 17.18
N ARG A 328 -1.99 22.47 17.17
CA ARG A 328 -0.71 23.04 16.74
C ARG A 328 -0.78 23.56 15.30
N GLY A 329 -1.36 22.78 14.39
CA GLY A 329 -1.52 23.18 12.99
C GLY A 329 -2.42 24.40 12.80
N GLU A 330 -3.55 24.46 13.51
CA GLU A 330 -4.45 25.63 13.53
C GLU A 330 -3.72 26.89 14.00
N LEU A 331 -2.85 26.77 15.00
CA LEU A 331 -2.04 27.88 15.48
C LEU A 331 -0.93 28.24 14.50
N PHE A 332 -0.24 27.25 13.92
CA PHE A 332 0.77 27.46 12.88
C PHE A 332 0.18 28.19 11.67
N TRP A 333 -1.03 27.85 11.25
CA TRP A 333 -1.74 28.53 10.17
C TRP A 333 -1.89 30.04 10.41
N GLN A 334 -2.10 30.44 11.66
CA GLN A 334 -2.20 31.86 12.03
C GLN A 334 -0.86 32.60 11.96
N LEU A 335 0.26 31.87 12.01
CA LEU A 335 1.62 32.41 11.93
C LEU A 335 2.14 32.54 10.50
N ARG A 336 1.34 32.15 9.51
CA ARG A 336 1.67 32.42 8.10
C ARG A 336 1.75 33.92 7.80
N LYS A 337 0.97 34.73 8.54
CA LYS A 337 0.96 36.19 8.50
C LYS A 337 1.78 36.72 9.69
N PRO A 338 2.40 37.92 9.58
CA PRO A 338 3.17 38.51 10.67
C PRO A 338 2.35 38.56 11.96
N ARG A 339 2.87 37.95 13.04
CA ARG A 339 2.14 37.86 14.31
C ARG A 339 3.06 37.91 15.51
N LEU A 340 2.67 38.73 16.48
CA LEU A 340 3.30 38.75 17.79
C LEU A 340 2.78 37.58 18.63
N VAL A 341 3.71 36.76 19.12
CA VAL A 341 3.42 35.63 20.00
C VAL A 341 4.18 35.75 21.31
N LEU A 342 3.55 35.26 22.37
CA LEU A 342 4.18 35.06 23.66
C LEU A 342 4.65 33.60 23.70
N TYR A 343 5.96 33.40 23.81
CA TYR A 343 6.55 32.08 23.86
C TYR A 343 7.33 31.92 25.16
N THR A 344 7.05 30.83 25.87
CA THR A 344 7.77 30.43 27.07
C THR A 344 8.55 29.17 26.73
N ALA A 345 9.86 29.31 26.55
CA ALA A 345 10.71 28.18 26.22
C ALA A 345 10.71 27.15 27.37
N PRO A 346 10.66 25.83 27.07
CA PRO A 346 10.85 24.78 28.06
C PRO A 346 12.19 24.94 28.80
N SER A 347 12.18 24.65 30.09
CA SER A 347 13.24 24.95 31.06
C SER A 347 14.61 24.29 30.83
N GLN A 348 14.78 23.48 29.77
CA GLN A 348 16.00 22.71 29.51
C GLN A 348 17.01 23.41 28.58
N VAL A 349 16.67 24.56 27.99
CA VAL A 349 17.64 25.39 27.27
C VAL A 349 18.22 26.43 28.24
N LEU A 350 19.30 26.07 28.96
CA LEU A 350 20.20 27.01 29.66
C LEU A 350 20.61 28.14 28.68
N ASP A 351 20.64 29.45 28.97
CA ASP A 351 20.99 30.19 30.19
C ASP A 351 20.07 31.40 30.48
N TYR A 352 18.94 31.54 29.79
CA TYR A 352 18.06 32.70 29.98
C TYR A 352 16.66 32.25 30.40
N ARG A 353 16.43 32.19 31.73
CA ARG A 353 15.08 32.25 32.29
C ARG A 353 14.46 33.59 31.90
N MET A 354 13.76 33.64 30.77
CA MET A 354 12.96 34.79 30.40
C MET A 354 11.51 34.34 30.37
N GLY A 355 10.81 34.59 31.48
CA GLY A 355 9.35 34.53 31.49
C GLY A 355 8.81 35.47 30.42
N ASN A 356 7.88 35.00 29.60
CA ASN A 356 7.16 35.79 28.59
C ASN A 356 8.04 36.45 27.52
N GLY A 357 8.89 35.66 26.85
CA GLY A 357 9.57 36.12 25.63
C GLY A 357 8.56 36.50 24.56
N ARG A 358 8.57 37.77 24.14
CA ARG A 358 7.76 38.25 23.00
C ARG A 358 8.54 38.02 21.71
N TYR A 359 7.93 37.29 20.80
CA TYR A 359 8.51 37.00 19.49
C TYR A 359 7.61 37.54 18.39
N MET A 360 8.20 38.23 17.41
CA MET A 360 7.52 38.49 16.15
C MET A 360 7.79 37.35 15.19
N VAL A 361 6.76 36.59 14.83
CA VAL A 361 6.85 35.62 13.74
C VAL A 361 6.52 36.36 12.45
N ASP A 362 7.54 36.61 11.64
CA ASP A 362 7.42 37.24 10.34
C ASP A 362 8.44 36.59 9.40
N ILE A 363 7.98 35.56 8.69
CA ILE A 363 8.83 34.74 7.83
C ILE A 363 9.26 35.49 6.57
N GLU A 364 8.48 36.46 6.11
CA GLU A 364 8.88 37.28 4.97
C GLU A 364 10.05 38.20 5.37
N THR A 365 9.95 38.85 6.53
CA THR A 365 11.03 39.66 7.08
C THR A 365 12.25 38.79 7.37
N TYR A 366 12.08 37.61 7.99
CA TYR A 366 13.17 36.65 8.19
C TYR A 366 13.92 36.35 6.89
N ARG A 367 13.19 35.99 5.83
CA ARG A 367 13.76 35.71 4.50
C ARG A 367 14.55 36.89 3.97
N ARG A 368 14.03 38.13 4.08
CA ARG A 368 14.73 39.34 3.59
C ARG A 368 16.10 39.52 4.24
N PHE A 369 16.22 39.21 5.54
CA PHE A 369 17.49 39.29 6.26
C PHE A 369 18.42 38.09 6.04
N HIS A 370 17.91 36.95 5.56
CA HIS A 370 18.66 35.67 5.45
C HIS A 370 18.71 35.12 4.01
N ARG A 371 18.54 35.97 2.99
CA ARG A 371 18.50 35.57 1.56
C ARG A 371 19.75 34.79 1.10
N LEU A 372 20.92 35.03 1.69
CA LEU A 372 22.18 34.35 1.32
C LEU A 372 22.24 32.89 1.80
N ASN A 373 21.72 32.58 2.99
CA ASN A 373 21.73 31.21 3.56
C ASN A 373 20.65 30.29 2.94
N THR A 374 19.68 30.88 2.22
CA THR A 374 18.56 30.14 1.62
C THR A 374 18.96 29.53 0.27
N ILE A 375 19.93 30.12 -0.44
CA ILE A 375 20.38 29.65 -1.77
C ILE A 375 21.25 28.39 -1.64
N GLU A 376 22.08 28.28 -0.60
CA GLU A 376 22.92 27.08 -0.38
C GLU A 376 22.13 25.85 0.09
N ASN A 377 21.05 26.04 0.86
CA ASN A 377 20.20 24.95 1.35
C ASN A 377 19.11 24.50 0.35
N ALA A 378 18.79 25.32 -0.67
CA ALA A 378 17.75 25.01 -1.66
C ALA A 378 18.18 23.99 -2.72
N VAL A 379 19.49 23.70 -2.84
CA VAL A 379 20.04 22.87 -3.93
C VAL A 379 19.75 21.36 -3.74
N THR A 380 19.25 20.93 -2.57
CA THR A 380 19.07 19.49 -2.25
C THR A 380 17.63 19.06 -1.96
N GLU A 381 16.66 19.96 -1.85
CA GLU A 381 15.27 19.59 -1.52
C GLU A 381 14.33 19.81 -2.71
N HIS A 382 13.88 18.71 -3.34
CA HIS A 382 12.88 18.75 -4.40
C HIS A 382 11.49 19.10 -3.83
N VAL A 383 11.01 20.31 -4.12
CA VAL A 383 9.62 20.70 -3.90
C VAL A 383 8.75 20.02 -4.94
N ASP A 384 7.76 19.24 -4.49
CA ASP A 384 6.81 18.61 -5.41
C ASP A 384 5.68 19.55 -5.81
N GLU A 385 5.11 20.22 -4.81
CA GLU A 385 3.87 20.98 -4.97
C GLU A 385 3.83 22.13 -3.98
N TYR A 386 3.25 23.25 -4.40
CA TYR A 386 2.95 24.37 -3.52
C TYR A 386 1.46 24.43 -3.25
N LEU A 387 1.10 24.83 -2.02
CA LEU A 387 -0.30 25.19 -1.75
C LEU A 387 -0.71 26.36 -2.69
N PRO A 388 -1.90 26.30 -3.31
CA PRO A 388 -2.44 27.41 -4.10
C PRO A 388 -2.48 28.71 -3.30
N LEU A 389 -2.30 29.84 -3.99
CA LEU A 389 -2.24 31.15 -3.33
C LEU A 389 -3.60 31.51 -2.72
N GLU A 390 -4.67 31.20 -3.44
CA GLU A 390 -6.06 31.41 -3.03
C GLU A 390 -6.36 30.67 -1.71
N ALA A 391 -5.91 29.41 -1.62
CA ALA A 391 -6.02 28.62 -0.40
C ALA A 391 -5.15 29.18 0.75
N THR A 392 -3.99 29.75 0.44
CA THR A 392 -3.08 30.36 1.42
C THR A 392 -3.62 31.68 1.99
N GLU A 393 -4.35 32.44 1.18
CA GLU A 393 -4.93 33.73 1.56
C GLU A 393 -6.20 33.58 2.41
N SER A 394 -6.92 32.47 2.24
CA SER A 394 -8.10 32.10 3.04
C SER A 394 -7.86 32.21 4.55
N ASP A 395 -8.88 32.62 5.30
CA ASP A 395 -8.80 32.77 6.76
C ASP A 395 -8.69 31.41 7.47
N SER A 396 -9.41 30.39 6.98
CA SER A 396 -9.35 29.03 7.49
C SER A 396 -8.34 28.17 6.73
N PRO A 397 -7.63 27.25 7.41
CA PRO A 397 -6.75 26.31 6.72
C PRO A 397 -7.55 25.37 5.80
N PRO A 398 -6.89 24.77 4.78
CA PRO A 398 -7.48 23.68 4.01
C PRO A 398 -8.02 22.55 4.89
N THR A 399 -9.08 21.90 4.42
CA THR A 399 -9.70 20.77 5.12
C THR A 399 -8.83 19.50 5.06
N GLY A 400 -9.22 18.47 5.81
CA GLY A 400 -8.56 17.16 5.77
C GLY A 400 -7.32 17.06 6.67
N SER A 401 -6.26 16.44 6.15
CA SER A 401 -5.02 16.18 6.90
C SER A 401 -4.08 17.38 7.03
N PHE A 402 -4.32 18.49 6.31
CA PHE A 402 -3.37 19.61 6.20
C PHE A 402 -2.80 20.09 7.55
N THR A 403 -3.68 20.38 8.50
CA THR A 403 -3.29 20.90 9.83
C THR A 403 -2.49 19.90 10.66
N LEU A 404 -2.65 18.60 10.43
CA LEU A 404 -1.88 17.57 11.12
C LEU A 404 -0.41 17.55 10.66
N LEU A 405 -0.18 17.86 9.38
CA LEU A 405 1.10 17.73 8.69
C LEU A 405 1.98 18.99 8.77
N LEU A 406 1.57 20.01 9.53
CA LEU A 406 2.31 21.26 9.64
C LEU A 406 3.54 21.14 10.57
N PRO A 407 4.62 21.90 10.27
CA PRO A 407 5.85 21.85 11.04
C PRO A 407 5.65 22.13 12.54
N PRO A 408 6.45 21.52 13.42
CA PRO A 408 6.39 21.77 14.85
C PRO A 408 6.99 23.14 15.26
N THR A 409 7.76 23.77 14.37
CA THR A 409 8.57 24.95 14.68
C THR A 409 8.54 25.99 13.57
N THR A 410 8.74 27.25 13.94
CA THR A 410 8.91 28.37 13.00
C THR A 410 9.94 29.36 13.52
N TYR A 411 10.41 30.27 12.66
CA TYR A 411 11.31 31.34 13.08
C TYR A 411 10.56 32.52 13.69
N GLY A 412 11.02 32.97 14.85
CA GLY A 412 10.53 34.18 15.51
C GLY A 412 11.69 35.10 15.90
N PHE A 413 11.50 36.40 15.74
CA PHE A 413 12.44 37.43 16.19
C PHE A 413 12.15 37.79 17.66
N GLY A 414 13.07 37.46 18.55
CA GLY A 414 12.97 37.78 19.97
C GLY A 414 13.21 39.26 20.23
N PHE A 415 12.22 39.97 20.79
CA PHE A 415 12.37 41.40 21.07
C PHE A 415 13.39 41.69 22.17
N HIS A 416 13.63 40.74 23.07
CA HIS A 416 14.56 40.90 24.19
C HIS A 416 16.02 40.80 23.73
N ASP A 417 16.38 39.72 23.05
CA ASP A 417 17.76 39.46 22.62
C ASP A 417 18.07 39.96 21.20
N LYS A 418 17.05 40.46 20.49
CA LYS A 418 17.13 40.96 19.11
C LYS A 418 17.70 39.92 18.14
N LYS A 419 17.40 38.63 18.37
CA LYS A 419 17.88 37.51 17.54
C LYS A 419 16.71 36.70 16.99
N TRP A 420 16.92 36.12 15.81
CA TRP A 420 16.03 35.12 15.25
C TRP A 420 16.28 33.77 15.93
N ARG A 421 15.21 33.11 16.37
CA ARG A 421 15.26 31.79 16.99
C ARG A 421 14.15 30.91 16.47
N TRP A 422 14.39 29.60 16.54
CA TRP A 422 13.33 28.61 16.43
C TRP A 422 12.40 28.75 17.64
N CYS A 423 11.14 29.08 17.39
CA CYS A 423 10.07 28.94 18.36
C CYS A 423 9.62 27.47 18.30
N LEU A 424 9.93 26.70 19.35
CA LEU A 424 9.56 25.30 19.49
C LEU A 424 8.12 25.20 20.02
N GLN A 425 7.36 24.17 19.62
CA GLN A 425 6.05 23.84 20.21
C GLN A 425 5.09 25.03 20.29
N ILE A 426 4.69 25.51 19.11
CA ILE A 426 3.68 26.55 18.98
C ILE A 426 2.32 26.01 19.43
#